data_AF-A0A2A4RCW4-F1
#
_entry.id   AF-A0A2A4RCW4-F1
#
_cell.length_a   1.000
_cell.length_b   1.000
_cell.length_c   1.000
_cell.angle_alpha   90.00
_cell.angle_beta   90.00
_cell.angle_gamma   90.00
#
_symmetry.space_group_name_H-M   'P 1'
#
loop_
_entity.id
_entity.type
_entity.pdbx_description
1 polymer ?
#
loop_
_entity_poly.entity_id
_entity_poly.type
_entity_poly.pdbx_seq_one_letter_code
_entity_poly.pdbx_strand_id
1 'polypeptide(L)' 'MVVSSGFNSALSGVHKGFESLQENARQIANASAGGLNAKDALLESVVGLKSSVLQINASMQMVKTLDDVLGTLIDIND' A
#
# COMPACT_ATOMS: atom_id res chain seq x y z
N MET A 1 6.61 -4.44 -22.91
CA MET A 1 5.51 -5.23 -22.29
C MET A 1 5.65 -5.33 -20.76
N VAL A 2 6.84 -5.67 -20.23
CA VAL A 2 7.11 -5.85 -18.78
C VAL A 2 6.88 -4.58 -17.94
N VAL A 3 7.26 -3.40 -18.45
CA VAL A 3 7.05 -2.11 -17.75
C VAL A 3 5.56 -1.79 -17.60
N SER A 4 4.77 -1.97 -18.66
CA SER A 4 3.32 -1.72 -18.60
C SER A 4 2.60 -2.70 -17.65
N SER A 5 2.99 -3.97 -17.63
CA SER A 5 2.44 -4.95 -16.67
C SER A 5 2.87 -4.66 -15.23
N GLY A 6 4.14 -4.29 -15.00
CA GLY A 6 4.65 -3.94 -13.68
C GLY A 6 3.98 -2.69 -13.09
N PHE A 7 3.69 -1.69 -13.92
CA PHE A 7 2.99 -0.48 -13.51
C PHE A 7 1.55 -0.78 -13.07
N ASN A 8 0.82 -1.58 -13.85
CA ASN A 8 -0.55 -1.99 -13.49
C ASN A 8 -0.57 -2.81 -12.18
N SER A 9 0.39 -3.71 -11.99
CA SER A 9 0.52 -4.47 -10.74
C SER A 9 0.82 -3.57 -9.54
N ALA A 10 1.72 -2.59 -9.72
CA ALA A 10 2.05 -1.64 -8.67
C ALA A 10 0.85 -0.74 -8.31
N LEU A 11 0.13 -0.20 -9.32
CA LEU A 11 -1.07 0.60 -9.09
C LEU A 11 -2.17 -0.22 -8.37
N SER A 12 -2.38 -1.48 -8.77
CA SER A 12 -3.30 -2.39 -8.09
C SER A 12 -2.87 -2.64 -6.63
N GLY A 13 -1.56 -2.75 -6.38
CA GLY A 13 -1.00 -2.88 -5.03
C GLY A 13 -1.26 -1.65 -4.15
N VAL A 14 -1.12 -0.45 -4.71
CA VAL A 14 -1.46 0.81 -4.02
C VAL A 14 -2.95 0.85 -3.69
N HIS A 15 -3.83 0.54 -4.65
CA HIS A 15 -5.28 0.55 -4.45
C HIS A 15 -5.68 -0.42 -3.32
N LYS A 16 -5.24 -1.68 -3.39
CA LYS A 16 -5.53 -2.69 -2.35
C LYS A 16 -4.99 -2.30 -0.97
N GLY A 17 -3.79 -1.71 -0.95
CA GLY A 17 -3.19 -1.20 0.28
C GLY A 17 -4.04 -0.07 0.88
N PHE A 18 -4.58 0.81 0.06
CA PHE A 18 -5.44 1.91 0.53
C PHE A 18 -6.80 1.43 1.04
N GLU A 19 -7.42 0.46 0.37
CA GLU A 19 -8.65 -0.19 0.82
C GLU A 19 -8.44 -0.86 2.19
N SER A 20 -7.34 -1.62 2.33
CA SER A 20 -6.98 -2.28 3.58
C SER A 20 -6.68 -1.28 4.69
N LEU A 21 -5.98 -0.17 4.36
CA LEU A 21 -5.69 0.91 5.30
C LEU A 21 -6.98 1.54 5.82
N GLN A 22 -7.91 1.84 4.93
CA GLN A 22 -9.20 2.45 5.29
C GLN A 22 -10.02 1.51 6.19
N GLU A 23 -10.05 0.23 5.90
CA GLU A 23 -10.77 -0.75 6.72
C GLU A 23 -10.17 -0.90 8.11
N ASN A 24 -8.84 -1.01 8.22
CA ASN A 24 -8.16 -1.05 9.52
C ASN A 24 -8.37 0.25 10.32
N ALA A 25 -8.32 1.41 9.67
CA ALA A 25 -8.61 2.68 10.32
C ALA A 25 -10.06 2.75 10.84
N ARG A 26 -11.01 2.23 10.07
CA ARG A 26 -12.42 2.11 10.48
C ARG A 26 -12.58 1.18 11.68
N GLN A 27 -11.87 0.05 11.70
CA GLN A 27 -11.88 -0.87 12.84
C GLN A 27 -11.31 -0.22 14.10
N ILE A 28 -10.21 0.56 14.01
CA ILE A 28 -9.69 1.32 15.15
C ILE A 28 -10.73 2.32 15.68
N ALA A 29 -11.35 3.09 14.78
CA ALA A 29 -12.36 4.07 15.17
C ALA A 29 -13.53 3.41 15.89
N ASN A 30 -14.01 2.27 15.41
CA ASN A 30 -15.12 1.53 16.04
C ASN A 30 -14.70 0.81 17.33
N ALA A 31 -13.49 0.27 17.40
CA ALA A 31 -12.99 -0.43 18.57
C ALA A 31 -12.75 0.53 19.75
N SER A 32 -12.46 1.81 19.48
CA SER A 32 -12.41 2.84 20.53
C SER A 32 -13.73 3.04 21.29
N ALA A 33 -14.86 2.56 20.75
CA ALA A 33 -16.18 2.63 21.37
C ALA A 33 -16.60 1.36 22.14
N GLY A 34 -15.81 0.28 22.13
CA GLY A 34 -16.16 -1.02 22.72
C GLY A 34 -15.31 -1.42 23.94
N GLY A 35 -15.90 -2.17 24.89
CA GLY A 35 -15.25 -2.65 26.12
C GLY A 35 -14.14 -3.69 25.90
N LEU A 36 -13.79 -4.45 26.95
CA LEU A 36 -12.56 -5.27 27.13
C LEU A 36 -12.02 -6.10 25.93
N ASN A 37 -12.82 -6.52 24.95
CA ASN A 37 -12.37 -7.18 23.70
C ASN A 37 -11.79 -6.20 22.65
N ALA A 38 -11.91 -4.89 22.88
CA ALA A 38 -11.42 -3.86 21.97
C ALA A 38 -9.89 -3.78 21.93
N LYS A 39 -9.17 -4.19 22.99
CA LYS A 39 -7.71 -4.03 23.04
C LYS A 39 -6.99 -4.93 22.02
N ASP A 40 -7.36 -6.20 21.94
CA ASP A 40 -6.77 -7.13 20.97
C ASP A 40 -7.17 -6.77 19.53
N ALA A 41 -8.43 -6.40 19.31
CA ALA A 41 -8.91 -5.92 18.02
C ALA A 41 -8.22 -4.61 17.58
N LEU A 42 -7.95 -3.69 18.51
CA LEU A 42 -7.17 -2.47 18.26
C LEU A 42 -5.72 -2.80 17.89
N LEU A 43 -5.08 -3.72 18.60
CA LEU A 43 -3.71 -4.15 18.31
C LEU A 43 -3.61 -4.77 16.91
N GLU A 44 -4.53 -5.69 16.59
CA GLU A 44 -4.60 -6.30 15.26
C GLU A 44 -4.83 -5.25 14.17
N SER A 45 -5.76 -4.33 14.38
CA SER A 45 -6.07 -3.25 13.43
C SER A 45 -4.88 -2.30 13.23
N VAL A 46 -4.12 -1.96 14.28
CA VAL A 46 -2.92 -1.12 14.18
C VAL A 46 -1.81 -1.82 13.40
N VAL A 47 -1.60 -3.12 13.65
CA VAL A 47 -0.64 -3.93 12.91
C VAL A 47 -1.05 -4.03 11.43
N GLY A 48 -2.35 -4.27 11.16
CA GLY A 48 -2.91 -4.29 9.81
C GLY A 48 -2.76 -2.96 9.08
N LEU A 49 -2.94 -1.83 9.78
CA LEU A 49 -2.68 -0.49 9.27
C LEU A 49 -1.22 -0.31 8.85
N LYS A 50 -0.27 -0.70 9.71
CA LYS A 50 1.17 -0.62 9.39
C LYS A 50 1.55 -1.51 8.20
N SER A 51 0.97 -2.71 8.14
CA SER A 51 1.16 -3.63 7.01
C SER A 51 0.65 -3.02 5.70
N SER A 52 -0.53 -2.38 5.74
CA SER A 52 -1.11 -1.70 4.59
C SER A 52 -0.23 -0.56 4.08
N VAL A 53 0.34 0.25 4.99
CA VAL A 53 1.32 1.30 4.64
C VAL A 53 2.58 0.71 4.00
N LEU A 54 3.09 -0.40 4.52
CA LEU A 54 4.25 -1.08 3.92
C LEU A 54 3.94 -1.58 2.50
N GLN A 55 2.75 -2.12 2.27
CA GLN A 55 2.32 -2.56 0.94
C GLN A 55 2.20 -1.40 -0.05
N ILE A 56 1.65 -0.26 0.38
CA ILE A 56 1.58 0.95 -0.45
C ILE A 56 3.00 1.43 -0.78
N ASN A 57 3.90 1.50 0.20
CA ASN A 57 5.29 1.94 -0.01
C ASN A 57 6.05 1.02 -0.96
N ALA A 58 5.93 -0.30 -0.81
CA ALA A 58 6.54 -1.26 -1.72
C ALA A 58 6.04 -1.08 -3.16
N SER A 59 4.73 -0.84 -3.31
CA SER A 59 4.12 -0.60 -4.61
C SER A 59 4.59 0.73 -5.23
N MET A 60 4.68 1.81 -4.44
CA MET A 60 5.24 3.09 -4.90
C MET A 60 6.72 2.98 -5.28
N GLN A 61 7.50 2.20 -4.54
CA GLN A 61 8.90 1.94 -4.88
C GLN A 61 9.02 1.23 -6.23
N MET A 62 8.13 0.28 -6.54
CA MET A 62 8.08 -0.34 -7.87
C MET A 62 7.75 0.69 -8.95
N VAL A 63 6.74 1.55 -8.74
CA VAL A 63 6.40 2.63 -9.70
C VAL A 63 7.62 3.51 -9.97
N LYS A 64 8.34 3.93 -8.93
CA LYS A 64 9.54 4.75 -9.06
C LYS A 64 10.65 4.03 -9.84
N THR A 65 10.91 2.76 -9.53
CA THR A 65 11.89 1.97 -10.29
C THR A 65 11.50 1.81 -11.76
N LEU A 66 10.21 1.69 -12.06
CA LEU A 66 9.74 1.66 -13.44
C LEU A 66 9.95 3.01 -14.14
N ASP A 67 9.71 4.12 -13.45
CA ASP A 67 9.95 5.48 -13.94
C ASP A 67 11.44 5.71 -14.22
N ASP A 68 12.33 5.33 -13.29
CA ASP A 68 13.79 5.42 -13.45
C ASP A 68 14.29 4.60 -14.66
N VAL A 69 13.76 3.39 -14.86
CA VAL A 69 14.10 2.54 -16.01
C VAL A 69 13.62 3.18 -17.32
N LEU A 70 12.41 3.74 -17.36
CA LEU A 70 11.89 4.45 -18.53
C LEU A 70 12.72 5.70 -18.85
N GLY A 71 13.05 6.50 -17.85
CA GLY A 71 13.89 7.69 -18.00
C GLY A 71 15.27 7.33 -18.56
N THR A 72 15.90 6.28 -18.02
CA THR A 72 17.19 5.78 -18.51
C THR A 72 17.09 5.30 -19.96
N LEU A 73 16.03 4.59 -20.34
CA LEU A 73 15.83 4.14 -21.74
C LEU A 73 15.67 5.29 -22.73
N ILE A 74 15.05 6.40 -22.32
CA ILE A 74 14.88 7.59 -23.15
C ILE A 74 16.22 8.33 -23.29
N ASP A 75 16.96 8.49 -22.19
CA ASP A 75 18.23 9.21 -22.13
C ASP A 75 19.35 8.55 -22.97
N ILE A 76 19.34 7.21 -23.11
CA ILE A 76 20.33 6.50 -23.96
C ILE A 76 20.06 6.73 -25.47
N ASN A 77 18.87 7.20 -25.84
CA ASN A 77 18.45 7.35 -27.24
C ASN A 77 18.43 8.82 -27.73
N ASP A 78 18.93 9.76 -26.93
CA ASP A 78 19.19 11.17 -27.30
C ASP A 78 20.70 11.39 -27.54
#